data_AF-A0AAJ2UQ55-F1
#
_entry.id   AF-A0AAJ2UQ55-F1
#
_cell.length_a   1.000
_cell.length_b   1.000
_cell.length_c   1.000
_cell.angle_alpha   90.00
_cell.angle_beta   90.00
_cell.angle_gamma   90.00
#
_symmetry.space_group_name_H-M   'P 1'
#
loop_
_entity.id
_entity.type
_entity.pdbx_description
1 polymer ?
#
loop_
_entity_poly.entity_id
_entity_poly.type
_entity_poly.pdbx_seq_one_letter_code
_entity_poly.pdbx_strand_id
1 'polypeptide(L)' 'MAEGFRGAVVPVRDSKIPHGPALCFEAASWAAFIGQLKAGHHRP' A
#
# COMPACT_ATOMS: atom_id res chain seq x y z
N MET A 1 -3.52 15.95 12.80
CA MET A 1 -3.78 14.53 13.13
C MET A 1 -3.29 13.64 12.00
N ALA A 2 -1.98 13.35 11.97
CA ALA A 2 -1.38 12.12 11.45
C ALA A 2 0.13 12.09 11.79
N GLU A 3 0.55 12.61 12.95
CA GLU A 3 1.84 12.24 13.54
C GLU A 3 1.71 10.85 14.17
N GLY A 4 1.59 9.83 13.34
CA GLY A 4 1.27 8.48 13.80
C GLY A 4 1.83 7.38 12.93
N PHE A 5 2.90 7.62 12.18
CA PHE A 5 3.59 6.54 11.48
C PHE A 5 5.05 6.88 11.18
N ARG A 6 5.92 6.74 12.20
CA ARG A 6 7.39 6.78 12.03
C ARG A 6 7.96 5.46 11.46
N GLY A 7 7.13 4.69 10.74
CA GLY A 7 7.52 3.54 9.95
C GLY A 7 7.50 3.88 8.45
N ALA A 8 8.13 3.07 7.61
CA ALA A 8 8.03 3.25 6.16
C ALA A 8 6.61 2.87 5.69
N VAL A 9 5.78 3.84 5.31
CA VAL A 9 4.50 3.58 4.63
C VAL A 9 4.73 3.50 3.12
N VAL A 10 3.88 2.75 2.45
CA VAL A 10 3.81 2.67 0.98
C VAL A 10 2.60 3.48 0.50
N PRO A 11 2.79 4.65 -0.14
CA PRO A 11 1.71 5.41 -0.73
C PRO A 11 1.30 4.81 -2.08
N VAL A 12 0.02 4.51 -2.25
CA VAL A 12 -0.60 4.10 -3.53
C VAL A 12 -1.44 5.25 -4.05
N ARG A 13 -1.13 5.74 -5.24
CA ARG A 13 -1.85 6.84 -5.91
C ARG A 13 -2.68 6.30 -7.05
N ASP A 14 -3.80 6.96 -7.28
CA ASP A 14 -4.55 6.77 -8.51
C ASP A 14 -3.73 7.31 -9.69
N SER A 15 -3.56 6.49 -10.73
CA SER A 15 -2.74 6.85 -11.89
C SER A 15 -3.37 7.98 -12.73
N LYS A 16 -4.70 8.12 -12.69
CA LYS A 16 -5.45 9.12 -13.47
C LYS A 16 -5.51 10.48 -12.76
N ILE A 17 -5.26 10.52 -11.45
CA ILE A 17 -5.19 11.74 -10.65
C ILE A 17 -3.86 11.74 -9.86
N PRO A 18 -2.70 11.89 -10.53
CA PRO A 18 -1.39 11.72 -9.91
C PRO A 18 -1.09 12.73 -8.79
N HIS A 19 -1.76 13.89 -8.81
CA HIS A 19 -1.66 14.93 -7.79
C HIS A 19 -2.72 14.80 -6.68
N GLY A 20 -3.59 13.80 -6.75
CA GLY A 20 -4.63 13.52 -5.75
C GLY A 20 -4.09 12.91 -4.45
N PRO A 21 -4.96 12.68 -3.46
CA PRO A 21 -4.58 12.02 -2.21
C PRO A 21 -4.08 10.58 -2.47
N ALA A 22 -3.15 10.13 -1.63
CA ALA A 22 -2.64 8.76 -1.66
C ALA A 22 -3.27 7.93 -0.55
N LEU A 23 -3.51 6.65 -0.82
CA LEU A 23 -3.81 5.67 0.21
C LEU A 23 -2.50 5.12 0.76
N CYS A 24 -2.26 5.25 2.06
CA CYS A 24 -1.02 4.80 2.69
C CYS A 24 -1.21 3.45 3.38
N PHE A 25 -0.36 2.50 3.03
CA PHE A 25 -0.29 1.19 3.69
C PHE A 25 0.98 1.08 4.52
N GLU A 26 0.93 0.31 5.61
CA GLU A 26 2.14 -0.11 6.31
C GLU A 26 3.03 -0.95 5.36
N ALA A 27 4.35 -0.73 5.35
CA ALA A 27 5.25 -1.47 4.45
C ALA A 27 5.21 -2.99 4.66
N ALA A 28 5.11 -3.46 5.91
CA ALA A 28 5.04 -4.89 6.19
C ALA A 28 3.77 -5.51 5.59
N SER A 29 2.62 -4.86 5.80
CA SER A 29 1.34 -5.26 5.20
C SER A 29 1.37 -5.24 3.67
N TRP A 30 1.97 -4.23 3.03
CA TRP A 30 2.14 -4.17 1.58
C TRP A 30 3.03 -5.31 1.04
N ALA A 31 4.15 -5.60 1.71
CA ALA A 31 5.04 -6.69 1.34
C ALA A 31 4.35 -8.06 1.42
N ALA A 32 3.58 -8.30 2.49
CA ALA A 32 2.79 -9.52 2.66
C ALA A 32 1.75 -9.67 1.54
N PHE A 33 1.04 -8.59 1.20
CA PHE A 33 0.06 -8.58 0.11
C PHE A 33 0.69 -8.97 -1.24
N ILE A 34 1.81 -8.33 -1.62
CA ILE A 34 2.53 -8.67 -2.86
C ILE A 34 3.03 -10.13 -2.82
N GLY A 35 3.47 -10.62 -1.66
CA GLY A 35 3.84 -12.02 -1.46
C GLY A 35 2.70 -12.98 -1.78
N GLN A 36 1.50 -12.71 -1.27
CA GLN A 36 0.30 -13.53 -1.56
C GLN A 36 -0.10 -13.47 -3.04
N LEU A 37 -0.03 -12.29 -3.68
CA LEU A 37 -0.28 -12.17 -5.12
C LEU A 37 0.69 -13.04 -5.93
N LYS A 38 1.98 -12.99 -5.62
CA LYS A 38 3.02 -13.79 -6.30
C LYS A 38 2.85 -15.29 -6.06
N ALA A 39 2.37 -15.69 -4.90
CA ALA A 39 2.07 -17.08 -4.58
C ALA A 39 0.82 -17.63 -5.28
N GLY A 40 0.08 -16.78 -6.01
CA GLY A 40 -1.20 -17.18 -6.63
C GLY A 40 -2.33 -17.32 -5.60
N HIS A 41 -2.14 -16.84 -4.38
CA HIS A 41 -3.13 -16.85 -3.30
C HIS A 41 -4.05 -15.62 -3.36
N HIS A 42 -4.40 -15.17 -4.57
CA HIS A 42 -5.51 -14.25 -4.74
C HIS A 42 -6.73 -15.10 -5.06
N ARG A 43 -7.83 -14.84 -4.35
CA ARG A 43 -9.11 -15.45 -4.69
C ARG A 43 -9.48 -14.99 -6.12
N PRO A 44 -9.96 -15.88 -7.00
CA PRO A 44 -10.48 -15.49 -8.31
C PRO A 44 -11.64 -14.49 -8.19
#